data_AF-A0A4Y2C6W1-F1
#
_entry.id   AF-A0A4Y2C6W1-F1
#
_cell.length_a   1.000
_cell.length_b   1.000
_cell.length_c   1.000
_cell.angle_alpha   90.00
_cell.angle_beta   90.00
_cell.angle_gamma   90.00
#
_symmetry.space_group_name_H-M   'P 1'
#
loop_
_entity.id
_entity.type
_entity.pdbx_description
1 polymer ?
#
loop_
_entity_poly.entity_id
_entity_poly.type
_entity_poly.pdbx_seq_one_letter_code
_entity_poly.pdbx_strand_id
1 'polypeptide(L)'
;MYLQKFVKEDTGKELSLILDGRTRWNRLLAMIERFHELKVCIDKALIDIRSDTKFSDLEWSKIKDLIDSLQPFKLAVEAICKRDSTLLTDETTLKFILENLLTQDTVLSAELSEALLVRIEERHTVLTGISIYLQNPKKYDDDK
;
A
#
# COMPACT_ATOMS: atom_id res chain seq x y z
N MET A 1 -24.97 -3.32 18.93
CA MET A 1 -23.86 -2.87 18.05
C MET A 1 -22.56 -2.94 18.85
N TYR A 2 -22.06 -4.16 19.11
CA TYR A 2 -20.98 -4.41 20.08
C TYR A 2 -19.65 -3.78 19.67
N LEU A 3 -19.29 -3.88 18.38
CA LEU A 3 -18.05 -3.29 17.88
C LEU A 3 -17.98 -1.76 18.08
N GLN A 4 -19.05 -1.04 17.75
CA GLN A 4 -19.09 0.42 17.89
C GLN A 4 -19.04 0.88 19.35
N LYS A 5 -19.54 0.07 20.28
CA LYS A 5 -19.38 0.33 21.71
C LYS A 5 -17.89 0.33 22.08
N PHE A 6 -17.16 -0.73 21.73
CA PHE A 6 -15.72 -0.82 22.03
C PHE A 6 -14.89 0.24 21.30
N VAL A 7 -15.23 0.55 20.04
CA VAL A 7 -14.57 1.62 19.27
C VAL A 7 -14.77 2.98 19.94
N LYS A 8 -15.98 3.28 20.43
CA LYS A 8 -16.28 4.54 21.11
C LYS A 8 -15.58 4.64 22.47
N GLU A 9 -15.48 3.52 23.19
CA GLU A 9 -14.74 3.45 24.45
C GLU A 9 -13.23 3.68 24.25
N ASP A 10 -12.65 3.14 23.18
CA ASP A 10 -11.21 3.21 22.91
C ASP A 10 -10.78 4.54 22.24
N THR A 11 -11.58 5.02 21.26
CA THR A 11 -11.23 6.19 20.43
C THR A 11 -12.01 7.46 20.80
N GLY A 12 -12.98 7.37 21.71
CA GLY A 12 -13.83 8.48 22.14
C GLY A 12 -14.92 8.90 21.13
N LYS A 13 -14.98 8.27 19.95
CA LYS A 13 -15.96 8.58 18.90
C LYS A 13 -16.39 7.34 18.14
N GLU A 14 -17.56 7.44 17.51
CA GLU A 14 -18.03 6.41 16.57
C GLU A 14 -17.33 6.59 15.23
N LEU A 15 -16.91 5.48 14.62
CA LEU A 15 -16.23 5.50 13.32
C LEU A 15 -17.22 5.11 12.21
N SER A 16 -17.25 5.87 11.12
CA SER A 16 -18.00 5.46 9.93
C SER A 16 -17.29 4.33 9.19
N LEU A 17 -18.07 3.45 8.58
CA LEU A 17 -17.54 2.40 7.70
C LEU A 17 -16.83 3.04 6.49
N ILE A 18 -15.60 2.62 6.25
CA ILE A 18 -14.87 2.94 5.01
C ILE A 18 -15.17 1.80 4.05
N LEU A 19 -15.92 2.10 2.99
CA LEU A 19 -16.17 1.13 1.92
C LEU A 19 -15.06 1.21 0.88
N ASP A 20 -14.64 0.04 0.42
CA ASP A 20 -13.83 -0.07 -0.78
C ASP A 20 -14.56 0.59 -1.97
N GLY A 21 -13.78 1.27 -2.81
CA GLY A 21 -14.26 1.98 -3.98
C GLY A 21 -13.62 1.41 -5.24
N ARG A 22 -14.44 0.89 -6.16
CA ARG A 22 -14.00 0.26 -7.43
C ARG A 22 -12.96 1.06 -8.21
N THR A 23 -13.01 2.39 -8.17
CA THR A 23 -12.12 3.28 -8.96
C THR A 23 -10.99 3.91 -8.16
N ARG A 24 -10.92 3.70 -6.84
CA ARG A 24 -9.94 4.34 -5.96
C ARG A 24 -9.41 3.31 -4.97
N TRP A 25 -8.45 2.53 -5.44
CA TRP A 25 -7.79 1.48 -4.67
C TRP A 25 -7.22 1.99 -3.33
N ASN A 26 -6.85 3.28 -3.21
CA ASN A 26 -6.45 3.89 -1.93
C ASN A 26 -7.51 3.75 -0.81
N ARG A 27 -8.80 3.57 -1.16
CA ARG A 27 -9.87 3.31 -0.19
C ARG A 27 -9.82 1.90 0.38
N LEU A 28 -9.38 0.91 -0.43
CA LEU A 28 -9.15 -0.45 0.03
C LEU A 28 -8.07 -0.46 1.11
N LEU A 29 -6.94 0.21 0.84
CA LEU A 29 -5.86 0.32 1.81
C LEU A 29 -6.34 0.99 3.11
N ALA A 30 -7.05 2.13 3.01
CA ALA A 30 -7.61 2.81 4.18
C ALA A 30 -8.63 1.95 4.97
N MET A 31 -9.38 1.09 4.27
CA MET A 31 -10.31 0.15 4.90
C MET A 31 -9.54 -0.94 5.68
N ILE A 32 -8.50 -1.51 5.07
CA ILE A 32 -7.70 -2.59 5.67
C ILE A 32 -6.84 -2.04 6.83
N GLU A 33 -6.25 -0.85 6.69
CA GLU A 33 -5.54 -0.15 7.77
C GLU A 33 -6.45 0.01 8.99
N ARG A 34 -7.65 0.56 8.80
CA ARG A 34 -8.63 0.72 9.89
C ARG A 34 -9.07 -0.62 10.48
N PHE A 35 -9.25 -1.64 9.65
CA PHE A 35 -9.59 -2.98 10.14
C PHE A 35 -8.49 -3.53 11.05
N HIS A 36 -7.23 -3.40 10.65
CA HIS A 36 -6.08 -3.85 11.44
C HIS A 36 -5.89 -3.03 12.73
N GLU A 37 -6.08 -1.71 12.69
CA GLU A 37 -6.07 -0.84 13.90
C GLU A 37 -7.12 -1.27 14.92
N LEU A 38 -8.30 -1.68 14.46
CA LEU A 38 -9.42 -2.06 15.33
C LEU A 38 -9.37 -3.52 15.81
N LYS A 39 -8.27 -4.26 15.58
CA LYS A 39 -8.17 -5.69 15.91
C LYS A 39 -8.61 -6.04 17.34
N VAL A 40 -8.21 -5.23 18.33
CA VAL A 40 -8.56 -5.45 19.75
C VAL A 40 -10.06 -5.23 19.99
N CYS A 41 -10.65 -4.22 19.35
CA CYS A 41 -12.08 -3.95 19.43
C CYS A 41 -12.89 -5.05 18.75
N ILE A 42 -12.38 -5.59 17.64
CA ILE A 42 -12.98 -6.71 16.91
C ILE A 42 -12.96 -7.96 17.79
N ASP A 43 -11.83 -8.30 18.41
CA ASP A 43 -11.72 -9.46 19.29
C ASP A 43 -12.68 -9.37 20.50
N LYS A 44 -12.74 -8.21 21.15
CA LYS A 44 -13.71 -7.95 22.24
C LYS A 44 -15.15 -8.12 21.77
N ALA A 45 -15.49 -7.58 20.60
CA ALA A 45 -16.83 -7.69 20.03
C ALA A 45 -17.19 -9.15 19.68
N LEU A 46 -16.24 -9.92 19.17
CA LEU A 46 -16.44 -11.34 18.84
C LEU A 46 -16.65 -12.17 20.11
N ILE A 47 -15.93 -11.87 21.20
CA ILE A 47 -16.13 -12.50 22.51
C ILE A 47 -17.54 -12.19 23.05
N ASP A 48 -17.98 -10.93 23.00
CA ASP A 48 -19.31 -10.52 23.48
C ASP A 48 -20.45 -11.20 22.72
N ILE A 49 -20.29 -11.38 21.40
CA ILE A 49 -21.28 -12.06 20.54
C ILE A 49 -21.17 -13.60 20.68
N ARG A 50 -20.17 -14.10 21.42
CA ARG A 50 -19.85 -15.54 21.53
C ARG A 50 -19.60 -16.20 20.18
N SER A 51 -18.92 -15.47 19.28
CA SER A 51 -18.50 -16.05 18.01
C SER A 51 -17.27 -16.92 18.21
N ASP A 52 -17.27 -18.11 17.62
CA ASP A 52 -16.10 -19.00 17.58
C ASP A 52 -15.06 -18.54 16.55
N THR A 53 -15.44 -17.64 15.64
CA THR A 53 -14.52 -17.06 14.65
C THR A 53 -13.56 -16.08 15.31
N LYS A 54 -12.26 -16.33 15.19
CA LYS A 54 -11.19 -15.40 15.60
C LYS A 54 -10.10 -15.40 14.53
N PHE A 55 -9.51 -14.23 14.31
CA PHE A 55 -8.32 -14.13 13.47
C PHE A 55 -7.11 -14.62 14.28
N SER A 56 -6.36 -15.53 13.69
CA SER A 56 -5.07 -15.98 14.21
C SER A 56 -4.01 -14.89 14.05
N ASP A 57 -2.93 -14.98 14.83
CA ASP A 57 -1.79 -14.07 14.70
C ASP A 57 -1.17 -14.12 13.29
N LEU A 58 -1.22 -15.29 12.64
CA LEU A 58 -0.77 -15.47 11.27
C LEU A 58 -1.64 -14.68 10.27
N GLU A 59 -2.97 -14.70 10.44
CA GLU A 59 -3.88 -13.92 9.59
C GLU A 59 -3.68 -12.41 9.80
N TRP A 60 -3.49 -11.97 11.04
CA TRP A 60 -3.14 -10.58 11.33
C TRP A 60 -1.81 -10.17 10.71
N SER A 61 -0.79 -11.04 10.75
CA SER A 61 0.48 -10.81 10.09
C SER A 61 0.30 -10.63 8.58
N LYS A 62 -0.46 -11.51 7.92
CA LYS A 62 -0.73 -11.38 6.48
C LYS A 62 -1.45 -10.09 6.11
N ILE A 63 -2.37 -9.64 6.96
CA ILE A 63 -3.05 -8.34 6.78
C ILE A 63 -2.04 -7.20 6.91
N LYS A 64 -1.11 -7.29 7.86
CA LYS A 64 -0.04 -6.29 8.03
C LYS A 64 0.90 -6.26 6.82
N ASP A 65 1.32 -7.42 6.34
CA ASP A 65 2.16 -7.55 5.14
C ASP A 65 1.47 -6.91 3.92
N LEU A 66 0.15 -7.11 3.77
CA LEU A 66 -0.65 -6.48 2.73
C LEU A 66 -0.70 -4.95 2.85
N ILE A 67 -0.88 -4.42 4.07
CA ILE A 67 -0.85 -2.97 4.32
C ILE A 67 0.51 -2.40 3.93
N ASP A 68 1.58 -3.03 4.40
CA ASP A 68 2.95 -2.57 4.18
C ASP A 68 3.33 -2.61 2.70
N SER A 69 2.92 -3.66 1.98
CA SER A 69 3.16 -3.78 0.54
C SER A 69 2.43 -2.72 -0.27
N LEU A 70 1.22 -2.30 0.15
CA LEU A 70 0.40 -1.33 -0.57
C LEU A 70 0.73 0.13 -0.21
N GLN A 71 1.33 0.38 0.94
CA GLN A 71 1.71 1.72 1.39
C GLN A 71 2.63 2.49 0.40
N PRO A 72 3.72 1.91 -0.15
CA PRO A 72 4.56 2.63 -1.12
C PRO A 72 3.79 3.01 -2.39
N PHE A 73 2.84 2.19 -2.84
CA PHE A 73 1.99 2.53 -4.00
C PHE A 73 1.12 3.77 -3.73
N LYS A 74 0.67 3.97 -2.48
CA LYS A 74 -0.24 5.08 -2.15
C LYS A 74 0.53 6.38 -2.24
N LEU A 75 1.71 6.40 -1.63
CA LEU A 75 2.66 7.52 -1.70
C LEU A 75 3.07 7.81 -3.15
N ALA A 76 3.30 6.76 -3.94
CA ALA A 76 3.67 6.89 -5.33
C ALA A 76 2.56 7.52 -6.18
N VAL A 77 1.31 7.06 -6.04
CA VAL A 77 0.17 7.66 -6.74
C VAL A 77 -0.01 9.12 -6.34
N GLU A 78 0.13 9.44 -5.05
CA GLU A 78 0.09 10.82 -4.57
C GLU A 78 1.21 11.70 -5.13
N ALA A 79 2.40 11.14 -5.40
CA ALA A 79 3.52 11.85 -6.01
C ALA A 79 3.32 12.05 -7.52
N ILE A 80 2.92 11.01 -8.25
CA ILE A 80 2.74 11.03 -9.71
C ILE A 80 1.54 11.92 -10.10
N CYS A 81 0.48 11.96 -9.30
CA CYS A 81 -0.69 12.79 -9.57
C CYS A 81 -0.53 14.27 -9.23
N LYS A 82 0.65 14.73 -8.78
CA LYS A 82 0.91 16.16 -8.58
C LYS A 82 1.04 16.88 -9.92
N ARG A 83 0.71 18.18 -9.96
CA ARG A 83 0.75 18.96 -11.22
C ARG A 83 2.16 19.19 -11.76
N ASP A 84 3.15 19.16 -10.87
CA ASP A 84 4.57 19.35 -11.14
C ASP A 84 5.30 18.02 -11.34
N SER A 85 4.58 16.89 -11.45
CA SER A 85 5.20 15.62 -11.78
C SER A 85 5.77 15.66 -13.21
N THR A 86 6.97 15.13 -13.34
CA THR A 86 7.70 14.97 -14.59
C THR A 86 8.05 13.50 -14.77
N LEU A 87 8.46 13.11 -15.98
CA LEU A 87 8.89 11.74 -16.25
C LEU A 87 10.02 11.27 -15.31
N LEU A 88 10.89 12.18 -14.86
CA LEU A 88 11.93 11.85 -13.89
C LEU A 88 11.40 11.62 -12.48
N THR A 89 10.42 12.42 -12.04
CA THR A 89 9.79 12.18 -10.74
C THR A 89 9.04 10.85 -10.73
N ASP A 90 8.39 10.51 -11.85
CA ASP A 90 7.69 9.23 -12.02
C ASP A 90 8.69 8.08 -11.95
N GLU A 91 9.82 8.17 -12.67
CA GLU A 91 10.88 7.16 -12.64
C GLU A 91 11.46 6.97 -11.23
N THR A 92 11.77 8.06 -10.52
CA THR A 92 12.23 7.97 -9.13
C THR A 92 11.18 7.38 -8.20
N THR A 93 9.91 7.65 -8.47
CA THR A 93 8.79 7.15 -7.67
C THR A 93 8.62 5.65 -7.89
N LEU A 94 8.75 5.17 -9.12
CA LEU A 94 8.72 3.74 -9.44
C LEU A 94 9.86 2.98 -8.75
N LYS A 95 11.08 3.53 -8.78
CA LYS A 95 12.23 2.96 -8.04
C LYS A 95 12.00 2.92 -6.55
N PHE A 96 11.45 4.00 -5.98
CA PHE A 96 11.05 4.03 -4.59
C PHE A 96 10.08 2.89 -4.23
N ILE A 97 9.09 2.59 -5.07
CA ILE A 97 8.19 1.45 -4.81
C ILE A 97 8.98 0.14 -4.79
N LEU A 98 9.81 -0.11 -5.81
CA LEU A 98 10.58 -1.35 -5.94
C LEU A 98 11.52 -1.57 -4.75
N GLU A 99 12.25 -0.53 -4.33
CA GLU A 99 13.13 -0.60 -3.16
C GLU A 99 12.35 -0.94 -1.88
N ASN A 100 11.19 -0.31 -1.67
CA ASN A 100 10.35 -0.60 -0.50
C ASN A 100 9.83 -2.05 -0.52
N LEU A 101 9.39 -2.55 -1.67
CA LEU A 101 8.90 -3.93 -1.79
C LEU A 101 10.01 -4.96 -1.56
N LEU A 102 11.23 -4.69 -2.04
CA LEU A 102 12.39 -5.55 -1.82
C LEU A 102 12.81 -5.59 -0.35
N THR A 103 12.71 -4.46 0.38
CA THR A 103 13.03 -4.44 1.82
C THR A 103 12.05 -5.22 2.70
N GLN A 104 10.84 -5.49 2.23
CA GLN A 104 9.83 -6.21 3.00
C GLN A 104 10.04 -7.73 3.02
N ASP A 105 10.73 -8.28 2.01
CA ASP A 105 11.08 -9.71 1.90
C ASP A 105 9.90 -10.67 2.16
N THR A 106 8.71 -10.30 1.67
CA THR A 106 7.52 -11.16 1.74
C THR A 106 7.19 -11.74 0.37
N VAL A 107 6.48 -12.86 0.34
CA VAL A 107 6.01 -13.47 -0.93
C VAL A 107 5.16 -12.47 -1.73
N LEU A 108 4.29 -11.74 -1.04
CA LEU A 108 3.42 -10.74 -1.67
C LEU A 108 4.24 -9.57 -2.25
N SER A 109 5.21 -9.05 -1.50
CA SER A 109 6.03 -7.94 -1.97
C SER A 109 6.92 -8.34 -3.15
N ALA A 110 7.42 -9.58 -3.16
CA ALA A 110 8.14 -10.17 -4.29
C ALA A 110 7.26 -10.26 -5.55
N GLU A 111 6.06 -10.86 -5.44
CA GLU A 111 5.12 -10.96 -6.57
C GLU A 111 4.71 -9.59 -7.11
N LEU A 112 4.44 -8.61 -6.23
CA LEU A 112 4.11 -7.25 -6.63
C LEU A 112 5.29 -6.54 -7.31
N SER A 113 6.52 -6.76 -6.83
CA SER A 113 7.72 -6.16 -7.42
C SER A 113 7.98 -6.72 -8.83
N GLU A 114 7.86 -8.03 -9.02
CA GLU A 114 8.00 -8.68 -10.32
C GLU A 114 6.92 -8.21 -11.30
N ALA A 115 5.67 -8.20 -10.87
CA ALA A 115 4.57 -7.70 -11.68
C ALA A 115 4.79 -6.23 -12.08
N LEU A 116 5.28 -5.39 -11.16
CA LEU A 116 5.56 -3.98 -11.44
C LEU A 116 6.72 -3.83 -12.44
N LEU A 117 7.81 -4.58 -12.27
CA LEU A 117 8.94 -4.58 -13.20
C LEU A 117 8.51 -4.90 -14.63
N VAL A 118 7.73 -5.97 -14.82
CA VAL A 118 7.18 -6.34 -16.13
C VAL A 118 6.37 -5.18 -16.73
N ARG A 119 5.55 -4.50 -15.92
CA ARG A 119 4.75 -3.35 -16.39
C ARG A 119 5.58 -2.12 -16.73
N ILE A 120 6.70 -1.92 -16.04
CA ILE A 120 7.66 -0.85 -16.33
C ILE A 120 8.33 -1.16 -17.66
N GLU A 121 8.87 -2.36 -17.84
CA GLU A 121 9.53 -2.78 -19.08
C GLU A 121 8.62 -2.68 -20.30
N GLU A 122 7.34 -3.05 -20.18
CA GLU A 122 6.33 -2.89 -21.23
C GLU A 122 6.13 -1.43 -21.69
N ARG A 123 6.37 -0.46 -20.79
CA ARG A 123 6.05 0.97 -21.01
C ARG A 123 7.30 1.84 -21.14
N HIS A 124 8.45 1.34 -20.72
CA HIS A 124 9.70 2.05 -20.81
C HIS A 124 10.13 2.12 -22.28
N THR A 125 10.34 3.34 -22.77
CA THR A 125 10.73 3.57 -24.17
C THR A 125 12.12 4.17 -24.24
N VAL A 126 12.72 4.15 -25.43
CA VAL A 126 14.00 4.82 -25.72
C VAL A 126 13.96 6.30 -25.30
N LEU A 127 12.80 6.95 -25.42
CA LEU A 127 12.61 8.34 -25.01
C LEU A 127 12.76 8.54 -23.50
N THR A 128 12.34 7.57 -22.68
CA THR A 128 12.52 7.63 -21.24
C THR A 128 14.01 7.58 -20.87
N GLY A 129 14.76 6.67 -21.49
CA GLY A 129 16.21 6.58 -21.32
C GLY A 129 16.94 7.86 -21.75
N ILE A 130 16.58 8.43 -22.91
CA ILE A 130 17.14 9.71 -23.38
C ILE A 130 16.80 10.85 -22.41
N SER A 131 15.56 10.91 -21.91
CA SER A 131 15.14 11.95 -20.97
C SER A 131 15.91 11.87 -19.65
N ILE A 132 16.16 10.66 -19.13
CA ILE A 132 16.95 10.45 -17.92
C ILE A 132 18.40 10.90 -18.16
N TYR A 133 19.01 10.48 -19.28
CA TYR A 133 20.38 10.86 -19.63
C TYR A 133 20.54 12.38 -19.77
N LEU A 134 19.63 13.05 -20.48
CA LEU A 134 19.70 14.50 -20.69
C LEU A 134 19.55 15.30 -19.38
N GLN A 135 18.77 14.79 -18.42
CA GLN A 135 18.57 15.46 -17.14
C GLN A 135 19.68 15.15 -16.13
N ASN A 136 20.22 13.92 -16.15
CA ASN A 136 21.36 13.53 -15.32
C ASN A 136 22.17 12.40 -15.98
N PRO A 137 23.24 12.74 -16.72
CA PRO A 137 24.05 11.77 -17.44
C PRO A 137 24.69 10.71 -16.53
N LYS A 138 25.06 11.09 -15.29
CA LYS A 138 25.69 10.17 -14.33
C LYS A 138 24.71 9.11 -13.84
N LYS A 139 23.46 9.50 -13.60
CA LYS A 139 22.41 8.62 -13.11
C LYS A 139 22.01 7.57 -14.15
N TYR A 140 22.05 7.90 -15.44
CA TYR A 140 21.80 6.95 -16.52
C TYR A 140 22.80 5.80 -16.55
N ASP A 141 24.06 6.05 -16.19
CA ASP A 141 25.10 5.01 -16.16
C ASP A 141 24.94 4.08 -14.93
N ASP A 142 24.36 4.55 -13.82
CA ASP A 142 24.08 3.75 -12.61
C ASP A 142 22.83 2.86 -12.76
N ASP A 143 21.91 3.24 -13.66
CA ASP A 143 20.62 2.58 -13.88
C ASP A 143 20.67 1.50 -14.99
N LYS A 144 21.86 1.14 -15.45
CA LYS A 144 22.11 0.26 -16.61
C LYS A 144 22.35 -1.19 -16.24
#